data_AF-A0A5B9WBC6-F1
#
_entry.id   AF-A0A5B9WBC6-F1
#
_cell.length_a   1.000
_cell.length_b   1.000
_cell.length_c   1.000
_cell.angle_alpha   90.00
_cell.angle_beta   90.00
_cell.angle_gamma   90.00
#
_symmetry.space_group_name_H-M   'P 1'
#
loop_
_entity.id
_entity.type
_entity.pdbx_description
1 polymer ?
#
loop_
_entity_poly.entity_id
_entity_poly.type
_entity_poly.pdbx_seq_one_letter_code
_entity_poly.pdbx_strand_id
1 'polypeptide(L)'
;MRLSALAWGPSGMDAGRERAASALRRLRAAHRAQARPDLGRVHPSWLERALQDESPSVRRLVRDGGPARSEAAAWALALWTERLVGGEPPDPSEPAAILALAGLPPSGLYRLVVLAGIAKVALAGDPRGMLAGRPAWAARGDWFASRLGGALGEGEGRPRAWAARDIEASPRAAARTVAEAGPRRGLASLGLVTLARLLSACDPHRVRWALQHVPYPVAKRLRGLMAASPEVAAGVRDIETLILESARERSAQEQARPSAGPRHQGELHAD
;
A
#
# COMPACT_ATOMS: atom_id res chain seq x y z
N MET A 1 15.83 46.63 -4.18
CA MET A 1 14.55 46.51 -3.45
C MET A 1 14.65 45.27 -2.56
N ARG A 2 14.75 45.43 -1.24
CA ARG A 2 15.08 44.37 -0.26
C ARG A 2 13.80 43.68 0.22
N LEU A 3 13.67 42.36 0.01
CA LEU A 3 12.66 41.50 0.64
C LEU A 3 13.24 40.89 1.92
N SER A 4 13.26 41.68 2.99
CA SER A 4 13.75 41.25 4.31
C SER A 4 12.83 41.78 5.40
N ALA A 5 11.55 41.37 5.39
CA ALA A 5 10.59 41.73 6.43
C ALA A 5 9.33 40.84 6.43
N LEU A 6 9.51 39.52 6.47
CA LEU A 6 8.46 38.61 6.96
C LEU A 6 9.10 37.63 7.94
N ALA A 7 9.43 38.16 9.12
CA ALA A 7 9.80 37.36 10.27
C ALA A 7 8.55 36.57 10.72
N TRP A 8 8.46 35.31 10.31
CA TRP A 8 7.60 34.32 10.95
C TRP A 8 8.21 33.99 12.31
N GLY A 9 7.94 34.84 13.30
CA GLY A 9 8.38 34.62 14.68
C GLY A 9 7.79 33.31 15.23
N PRO A 10 8.52 32.55 16.06
CA PRO A 10 8.13 31.22 16.56
C PRO A 10 6.94 31.21 17.54
N SER A 11 6.27 32.35 17.75
CA SER A 11 5.33 32.60 18.87
C SER A 11 3.97 31.90 18.79
N GLY A 12 3.79 30.89 17.92
CA GLY A 12 2.54 30.14 17.79
C GLY A 12 2.69 28.62 17.67
N MET A 13 3.92 28.12 17.44
CA MET A 13 4.14 26.68 17.24
C MET A 13 4.01 25.88 18.54
N ASP A 14 4.41 26.44 19.68
CA ASP A 14 4.30 25.75 20.97
C ASP A 14 2.85 25.60 21.43
N ALA A 15 2.04 26.65 21.29
CA ALA A 15 0.61 26.59 21.56
C ALA A 15 -0.13 25.59 20.64
N GLY A 16 0.31 25.45 19.39
CA GLY A 16 -0.21 24.44 18.46
C GLY A 16 0.15 23.02 18.88
N ARG A 17 1.42 22.78 19.24
CA ARG A 17 1.93 21.48 19.72
C ARG A 17 1.23 21.05 21.02
N GLU A 18 1.06 21.96 21.96
CA GLU A 18 0.36 21.67 23.23
C GLU A 18 -1.12 21.33 23.02
N ARG A 19 -1.82 22.05 22.12
CA ARG A 19 -3.20 21.72 21.74
C ARG A 19 -3.31 20.36 21.08
N ALA A 20 -2.40 20.02 20.17
CA ALA A 20 -2.35 18.71 19.52
C ALA A 20 -2.09 17.58 20.54
N ALA A 21 -1.12 17.78 21.44
CA ALA A 21 -0.82 16.83 22.51
C ALA A 21 -2.01 16.65 23.47
N SER A 22 -2.72 17.74 23.80
CA SER A 22 -3.93 17.71 24.63
C SER A 22 -5.10 16.99 23.93
N ALA A 23 -5.32 17.24 22.64
CA ALA A 23 -6.31 16.53 21.84
C ALA A 23 -6.00 15.02 21.77
N LEU A 24 -4.74 14.64 21.57
CA LEU A 24 -4.32 13.24 21.54
C LEU A 24 -4.50 12.56 22.90
N ARG A 25 -4.23 13.25 24.02
CA ARG A 25 -4.51 12.73 25.37
C ARG A 25 -6.00 12.50 25.60
N ARG A 26 -6.86 13.43 25.17
CA ARG A 26 -8.33 13.29 25.27
C ARG A 26 -8.85 12.13 24.41
N LEU A 27 -8.35 11.98 23.18
CA LEU A 27 -8.69 10.86 22.32
C LEU A 27 -8.28 9.52 22.95
N ARG A 28 -7.05 9.42 23.49
CA ARG A 28 -6.58 8.22 24.19
C ARG A 28 -7.41 7.90 25.44
N ALA A 29 -7.88 8.92 26.16
CA ALA A 29 -8.75 8.73 27.32
C ALA A 29 -10.16 8.26 26.91
N ALA A 30 -10.75 8.87 25.88
CA ALA A 30 -12.04 8.46 25.32
C ALA A 30 -11.99 7.05 24.76
N HIS A 31 -10.92 6.70 24.02
CA HIS A 31 -10.70 5.35 23.52
C HIS A 31 -10.57 4.34 24.67
N ARG A 32 -9.83 4.66 25.74
CA ARG A 32 -9.76 3.80 26.95
C ARG A 32 -11.12 3.63 27.63
N ALA A 33 -11.95 4.67 27.64
CA ALA A 33 -13.31 4.59 28.19
C ALA A 33 -14.24 3.74 27.33
N GLN A 34 -14.09 3.77 26.01
CA GLN A 34 -14.88 2.98 25.05
C GLN A 34 -14.35 1.56 24.83
N ALA A 35 -13.04 1.32 25.03
CA ALA A 35 -12.37 0.04 24.83
C ALA A 35 -12.54 -0.92 26.01
N ARG A 36 -13.65 -0.85 26.75
CA ARG A 36 -14.09 -1.95 27.61
C ARG A 36 -15.01 -2.83 26.76
N PRO A 37 -14.47 -3.84 26.05
CA PRO A 37 -15.31 -4.76 25.31
C PRO A 37 -16.29 -5.42 26.27
N ASP A 38 -17.58 -5.15 26.08
CA ASP A 38 -18.64 -5.88 26.74
C ASP A 38 -18.69 -7.27 26.10
N LEU A 39 -17.90 -8.20 26.67
CA LEU A 39 -17.80 -9.57 26.20
C LEU A 39 -19.15 -10.31 26.30
N GLY A 40 -20.08 -9.83 27.14
CA GLY A 40 -21.44 -10.33 27.20
C GLY A 40 -22.28 -10.02 25.95
N ARG A 41 -21.83 -9.06 25.13
CA ARG A 41 -22.45 -8.71 23.83
C ARG A 41 -21.75 -9.34 22.63
N VAL A 42 -20.59 -9.98 22.82
CA VAL A 42 -19.89 -10.64 21.74
C VAL A 42 -20.45 -12.05 21.58
N HIS A 43 -21.08 -12.33 20.44
CA HIS A 43 -21.61 -13.65 20.16
C HIS A 43 -20.49 -14.70 20.16
N PRO A 44 -20.66 -15.89 20.80
CA PRO A 44 -19.60 -16.89 20.92
C PRO A 44 -18.97 -17.30 19.58
N SER A 45 -19.77 -17.46 18.52
CA SER A 45 -19.27 -17.80 17.18
C SER A 45 -18.40 -16.71 16.53
N TRP A 46 -18.44 -15.47 17.02
CA TRP A 46 -17.56 -14.39 16.56
C TRP A 46 -16.18 -14.52 17.22
N LEU A 47 -16.16 -14.88 18.51
CA LEU A 47 -14.93 -15.16 19.24
C LEU A 47 -14.22 -16.40 18.67
N GLU A 48 -14.96 -17.47 18.36
CA GLU A 48 -14.40 -18.68 17.74
C GLU A 48 -13.76 -18.40 16.38
N ARG A 49 -14.44 -17.62 15.52
CA ARG A 49 -13.90 -17.21 14.21
C ARG A 49 -12.69 -16.30 14.35
N ALA A 50 -12.69 -15.39 15.32
CA ALA A 50 -11.53 -14.55 15.61
C ALA A 50 -10.31 -15.37 16.05
N LEU A 51 -10.52 -16.45 16.78
CA LEU A 51 -9.48 -17.31 17.31
C LEU A 51 -9.05 -18.44 16.36
N GLN A 52 -9.75 -18.64 15.24
CA GLN A 52 -9.53 -19.80 14.37
C GLN A 52 -8.11 -19.84 13.77
N ASP A 53 -7.54 -18.66 13.52
CA ASP A 53 -6.20 -18.47 12.95
C ASP A 53 -5.11 -18.33 14.04
N GLU A 54 -5.49 -18.35 15.31
CA GLU A 54 -4.57 -18.24 16.44
C GLU A 54 -3.99 -19.60 16.86
N SER A 55 -2.85 -19.55 17.55
CA SER A 55 -2.15 -20.76 17.97
C SER A 55 -3.00 -21.62 18.94
N PRO A 56 -2.82 -22.96 18.96
CA PRO A 56 -3.54 -23.83 19.90
C PRO A 56 -3.41 -23.42 21.37
N SER A 57 -2.30 -22.79 21.77
CA SER A 57 -2.09 -22.32 23.15
C SER A 57 -2.93 -21.08 23.48
N VAL A 58 -3.05 -20.14 22.54
CA VAL A 58 -3.90 -18.94 22.69
C VAL A 58 -5.38 -19.35 22.75
N ARG A 59 -5.79 -20.28 21.90
CA ARG A 59 -7.17 -20.82 21.91
C ARG A 59 -7.55 -21.47 23.23
N ARG A 60 -6.64 -22.25 23.83
CA ARG A 60 -6.84 -22.87 25.15
C ARG A 60 -6.92 -21.84 26.26
N LEU A 61 -6.00 -20.87 26.29
CA LEU A 61 -6.01 -19.79 27.27
C LEU A 61 -7.34 -19.01 27.30
N VAL A 62 -7.88 -18.66 26.13
CA VAL A 62 -9.14 -17.91 26.04
C VAL A 62 -10.34 -18.77 26.43
N ARG A 63 -10.35 -20.06 26.06
CA ARG A 63 -11.41 -21.01 26.42
C ARG A 63 -11.46 -21.30 27.93
N ASP A 64 -10.30 -21.56 28.52
CA ASP A 64 -10.17 -22.00 29.91
C ASP A 64 -10.20 -20.81 30.90
N GLY A 65 -10.01 -19.58 30.40
CA GLY A 65 -9.96 -18.37 31.22
C GLY A 65 -11.31 -17.87 31.73
N GLY A 66 -12.40 -18.11 31.00
CA GLY A 66 -13.73 -17.54 31.28
C GLY A 66 -13.77 -16.00 31.27
N PRO A 67 -14.96 -15.37 31.21
CA PRO A 67 -15.11 -13.91 31.22
C PRO A 67 -14.62 -13.26 32.54
N ALA A 68 -14.45 -14.05 33.61
CA ALA A 68 -14.08 -13.59 34.95
C ALA A 68 -12.57 -13.40 35.16
N ARG A 69 -11.68 -14.00 34.34
CA ARG A 69 -10.25 -13.63 34.30
C ARG A 69 -10.03 -12.40 33.43
N SER A 70 -10.83 -11.37 33.72
CA SER A 70 -11.01 -10.15 32.97
C SER A 70 -9.71 -9.41 32.72
N GLU A 71 -8.71 -9.56 33.58
CA GLU A 71 -7.41 -8.94 33.35
C GLU A 71 -6.61 -9.64 32.25
N ALA A 72 -6.48 -10.97 32.24
CA ALA A 72 -5.77 -11.67 31.17
C ALA A 72 -6.52 -11.60 29.83
N ALA A 73 -7.85 -11.64 29.85
CA ALA A 73 -8.67 -11.44 28.65
C ALA A 73 -8.64 -9.97 28.18
N ALA A 74 -8.67 -8.98 29.09
CA ALA A 74 -8.49 -7.58 28.73
C ALA A 74 -7.06 -7.27 28.30
N TRP A 75 -6.03 -7.95 28.83
CA TRP A 75 -4.66 -7.87 28.35
C TRP A 75 -4.53 -8.54 26.99
N ALA A 76 -5.15 -9.69 26.77
CA ALA A 76 -5.19 -10.34 25.47
C ALA A 76 -5.95 -9.47 24.46
N LEU A 77 -7.08 -8.86 24.84
CA LEU A 77 -7.85 -7.93 24.01
C LEU A 77 -7.13 -6.60 23.83
N ALA A 78 -6.43 -6.07 24.83
CA ALA A 78 -5.61 -4.86 24.76
C ALA A 78 -4.40 -5.10 23.87
N LEU A 79 -3.69 -6.22 24.04
CA LEU A 79 -2.64 -6.72 23.15
C LEU A 79 -3.18 -7.08 21.78
N TRP A 80 -4.46 -7.45 21.66
CA TRP A 80 -5.09 -7.76 20.38
C TRP A 80 -5.59 -6.50 19.67
N THR A 81 -5.97 -5.45 20.41
CA THR A 81 -6.23 -4.10 19.89
C THR A 81 -4.94 -3.31 19.65
N GLU A 82 -3.87 -3.59 20.41
CA GLU A 82 -2.49 -3.23 20.06
C GLU A 82 -1.93 -4.18 18.99
N ARG A 83 -2.60 -5.31 18.67
CA ARG A 83 -2.41 -6.10 17.44
C ARG A 83 -3.40 -5.78 16.32
N LEU A 84 -4.29 -4.82 16.55
CA LEU A 84 -4.82 -3.88 15.55
C LEU A 84 -3.87 -2.66 15.40
N VAL A 85 -2.72 -2.74 16.08
CA VAL A 85 -1.36 -2.14 15.93
C VAL A 85 -1.26 -0.68 15.49
N GLY A 86 -1.40 0.22 16.46
CA GLY A 86 -0.64 1.46 16.47
C GLY A 86 0.86 1.19 16.65
N GLY A 87 1.50 0.58 15.66
CA GLY A 87 2.96 0.57 15.57
C GLY A 87 3.46 2.00 15.33
N GLU A 88 4.73 2.25 15.64
CA GLU A 88 5.32 3.55 15.31
C GLU A 88 5.14 3.80 13.79
N PRO A 89 4.73 5.03 13.39
CA PRO A 89 4.68 5.41 12.00
C PRO A 89 5.99 5.01 11.31
N PRO A 90 5.93 4.61 10.04
CA PRO A 90 7.10 4.09 9.37
C PRO A 90 8.11 5.24 9.22
N ASP A 91 9.33 4.96 9.66
CA ASP A 91 10.46 5.86 9.46
C ASP A 91 10.72 6.03 7.95
N PRO A 92 11.17 7.20 7.46
CA PRO A 92 11.46 7.40 6.03
C PRO A 92 12.52 6.45 5.43
N SER A 93 13.34 5.77 6.25
CA SER A 93 14.29 4.74 5.81
C SER A 93 13.66 3.35 5.59
N GLU A 94 12.38 3.18 5.93
CA GLU A 94 11.67 1.92 5.74
C GLU A 94 11.58 1.54 4.24
N PRO A 95 11.50 0.24 3.92
CA PRO A 95 11.37 -0.21 2.53
C PRO A 95 10.22 0.47 1.80
N ALA A 96 10.43 0.82 0.52
CA ALA A 96 9.46 1.57 -0.27
C ALA A 96 8.07 0.92 -0.33
N ALA A 97 7.99 -0.41 -0.24
CA ALA A 97 6.74 -1.17 -0.17
C ALA A 97 5.95 -0.92 1.12
N ILE A 98 6.63 -0.84 2.27
CA ILE A 98 6.02 -0.52 3.57
C ILE A 98 5.48 0.90 3.55
N LEU A 99 6.31 1.86 3.12
CA LEU A 99 5.92 3.27 2.99
C LEU A 99 4.73 3.47 2.03
N ALA A 100 4.69 2.72 0.93
CA ALA A 100 3.60 2.78 -0.05
C ALA A 100 2.26 2.31 0.54
N LEU A 101 2.24 1.20 1.29
CA LEU A 101 1.03 0.66 1.89
C LEU A 101 0.49 1.54 3.02
N ALA A 102 1.39 2.11 3.83
CA ALA A 102 1.02 2.89 5.01
C ALA A 102 0.68 4.35 4.70
N GLY A 103 1.36 4.95 3.72
CA GLY A 103 1.28 6.39 3.45
C GLY A 103 0.25 6.81 2.40
N LEU A 104 -0.32 5.88 1.64
CA LEU A 104 -1.23 6.21 0.54
C LEU A 104 -2.69 5.87 0.87
N PRO A 105 -3.65 6.75 0.50
CA PRO A 105 -5.06 6.37 0.53
C PRO A 105 -5.34 5.24 -0.49
N PRO A 106 -6.44 4.49 -0.37
CA PRO A 106 -6.74 3.37 -1.27
C PRO A 106 -6.70 3.71 -2.77
N SER A 107 -7.17 4.91 -3.14
CA SER A 107 -7.10 5.41 -4.53
C SER A 107 -5.67 5.69 -5.00
N GLY A 108 -4.82 6.20 -4.10
CA GLY A 108 -3.40 6.42 -4.31
C GLY A 108 -2.64 5.11 -4.48
N LEU A 109 -2.92 4.12 -3.63
CA LEU A 109 -2.36 2.77 -3.74
C LEU A 109 -2.77 2.11 -5.05
N TYR A 110 -4.04 2.19 -5.44
CA TYR A 110 -4.50 1.66 -6.72
C TYR A 110 -3.78 2.31 -7.91
N ARG A 111 -3.62 3.64 -7.89
CA ARG A 111 -2.84 4.34 -8.92
C ARG A 111 -1.39 3.89 -8.94
N LEU A 112 -0.76 3.73 -7.77
CA LEU A 112 0.62 3.28 -7.65
C LEU A 112 0.81 1.89 -8.26
N VAL A 113 -0.05 0.91 -7.95
CA VAL A 113 0.08 -0.44 -8.51
C VAL A 113 -0.19 -0.46 -10.02
N VAL A 114 -1.06 0.40 -10.54
CA VAL A 114 -1.21 0.56 -12.00
C VAL A 114 0.08 1.10 -12.62
N LEU A 115 0.67 2.15 -12.03
CA LEU A 115 1.92 2.75 -12.51
C LEU A 115 3.10 1.76 -12.44
N ALA A 116 3.22 0.99 -11.37
CA ALA A 116 4.21 -0.08 -11.26
C ALA A 116 3.99 -1.17 -12.32
N GLY A 117 2.73 -1.50 -12.64
CA GLY A 117 2.38 -2.37 -13.75
C GLY A 117 2.81 -1.81 -15.11
N ILE A 118 2.57 -0.53 -15.38
CA ILE A 118 3.00 0.14 -16.61
C ILE A 118 4.53 0.14 -16.70
N ALA A 119 5.22 0.44 -15.61
CA ALA A 119 6.69 0.42 -15.56
C ALA A 119 7.25 -0.96 -15.89
N LYS A 120 6.68 -2.03 -15.32
CA LYS A 120 7.08 -3.41 -15.60
C LYS A 120 6.80 -3.81 -17.06
N VAL A 121 5.66 -3.39 -17.64
CA VAL A 121 5.35 -3.60 -19.06
C VAL A 121 6.30 -2.83 -19.97
N ALA A 122 6.62 -1.58 -19.65
CA ALA A 122 7.58 -0.76 -20.39
C ALA A 122 8.99 -1.36 -20.36
N LEU A 123 9.42 -1.85 -19.20
CA LEU A 123 10.69 -2.57 -19.05
C LEU A 123 10.74 -3.83 -19.94
N ALA A 124 9.63 -4.53 -20.08
CA ALA A 124 9.52 -5.71 -20.94
C ALA A 124 9.39 -5.39 -22.45
N GLY A 125 9.26 -4.11 -22.84
CA GLY A 125 9.05 -3.72 -24.24
C GLY A 125 7.61 -3.92 -24.74
N ASP A 126 6.62 -3.88 -23.84
CA ASP A 126 5.20 -4.08 -24.13
C ASP A 126 4.84 -5.31 -25.01
N PRO A 127 5.25 -6.53 -24.61
CA PRO A 127 5.15 -7.73 -25.45
C PRO A 127 3.70 -8.15 -25.79
N ARG A 128 2.70 -7.55 -25.15
CA ARG A 128 1.27 -7.85 -25.34
C ARG A 128 0.46 -6.65 -25.83
N GLY A 129 1.10 -5.54 -26.18
CA GLY A 129 0.39 -4.31 -26.57
C GLY A 129 -0.54 -3.79 -25.46
N MET A 130 -0.19 -4.00 -24.19
CA MET A 130 -0.98 -3.55 -23.04
C MET A 130 -1.01 -2.03 -22.94
N LEU A 131 -0.05 -1.32 -23.53
CA LEU A 131 -0.03 0.15 -23.60
C LEU A 131 -0.51 0.67 -24.97
N ALA A 132 -0.48 -0.17 -26.00
CA ALA A 132 -0.96 0.15 -27.34
C ALA A 132 -2.42 0.64 -27.35
N GLY A 133 -2.69 1.62 -28.21
CA GLY A 133 -4.02 2.24 -28.34
C GLY A 133 -4.43 3.14 -27.16
N ARG A 134 -3.53 3.41 -26.20
CA ARG A 134 -3.80 4.25 -25.01
C ARG A 134 -2.73 5.32 -24.86
N PRO A 135 -2.86 6.49 -25.53
CA PRO A 135 -1.80 7.51 -25.59
C PRO A 135 -1.28 7.94 -24.21
N ALA A 136 -2.18 8.11 -23.24
CA ALA A 136 -1.80 8.49 -21.88
C ALA A 136 -1.04 7.39 -21.11
N TRP A 137 -1.15 6.13 -21.52
CA TRP A 137 -0.40 5.02 -20.91
C TRP A 137 0.90 4.78 -21.66
N ALA A 138 0.89 4.89 -22.99
CA ALA A 138 2.09 4.89 -23.82
C ALA A 138 3.07 5.97 -23.35
N ALA A 139 2.62 7.21 -23.20
CA ALA A 139 3.47 8.31 -22.71
C ALA A 139 4.04 8.06 -21.29
N ARG A 140 3.33 7.32 -20.44
CA ARG A 140 3.87 6.88 -19.14
C ARG A 140 4.89 5.77 -19.31
N GLY A 141 4.61 4.81 -20.19
CA GLY A 141 5.54 3.74 -20.56
C GLY A 141 6.86 4.30 -21.09
N ASP A 142 6.81 5.28 -21.99
CA ASP A 142 7.99 5.95 -22.55
C ASP A 142 8.82 6.62 -21.44
N TRP A 143 8.15 7.30 -20.50
CA TRP A 143 8.81 7.89 -19.34
C TRP A 143 9.52 6.83 -18.48
N PHE A 144 8.86 5.70 -18.19
CA PHE A 144 9.48 4.60 -17.43
C PHE A 144 10.62 3.94 -18.21
N ALA A 145 10.47 3.71 -19.50
CA ALA A 145 11.50 3.10 -20.34
C ALA A 145 12.77 3.95 -20.36
N SER A 146 12.62 5.27 -20.54
CA SER A 146 13.73 6.23 -20.47
C SER A 146 14.41 6.20 -19.09
N ARG A 147 13.62 6.29 -18.02
CA ARG A 147 14.15 6.33 -16.64
C ARG A 147 14.86 5.03 -16.25
N LEU A 148 14.23 3.88 -16.48
CA LEU A 148 14.78 2.57 -16.12
C LEU A 148 15.97 2.21 -17.01
N GLY A 149 15.94 2.59 -18.30
CA GLY A 149 17.06 2.39 -19.22
C GLY A 149 18.31 3.15 -18.78
N GLY A 150 18.17 4.41 -18.33
CA GLY A 150 19.30 5.17 -17.80
C GLY A 150 19.88 4.61 -16.50
N ALA A 151 19.05 4.00 -15.65
CA ALA A 151 19.47 3.44 -14.37
C ALA A 151 20.14 2.06 -14.48
N LEU A 152 19.68 1.21 -15.42
CA LEU A 152 20.18 -0.16 -15.60
C LEU A 152 21.38 -0.23 -16.57
N GLY A 153 21.65 0.86 -17.31
CA GLY A 153 22.71 0.92 -18.32
C GLY A 153 22.31 0.31 -19.67
N GLU A 154 23.01 0.72 -20.72
CA GLU A 154 22.77 0.23 -22.07
C GLU A 154 23.24 -1.23 -22.20
N GLY A 155 22.36 -2.11 -22.66
CA GLY A 155 22.70 -3.50 -22.99
C GLY A 155 22.35 -4.54 -21.92
N GLU A 156 21.86 -4.16 -20.74
CA GLU A 156 21.43 -5.16 -19.75
C GLU A 156 20.10 -5.82 -20.16
N GLY A 157 20.19 -6.97 -20.83
CA GLY A 157 19.02 -7.73 -21.31
C GLY A 157 18.30 -8.54 -20.23
N ARG A 158 18.96 -8.82 -19.10
CA ARG A 158 18.41 -9.66 -18.02
C ARG A 158 17.15 -9.06 -17.37
N PRO A 159 17.09 -7.76 -17.00
CA PRO A 159 15.89 -7.12 -16.47
C PRO A 159 14.69 -7.23 -17.42
N ARG A 160 14.91 -7.00 -18.72
CA ARG A 160 13.86 -7.07 -19.75
C ARG A 160 13.30 -8.48 -19.88
N ALA A 161 14.19 -9.47 -19.99
CA ALA A 161 13.80 -10.88 -20.12
C ALA A 161 13.05 -11.38 -18.87
N TRP A 162 13.44 -10.93 -17.68
CA TRP A 162 12.69 -11.23 -16.45
C TRP A 162 11.30 -10.60 -16.44
N ALA A 163 11.19 -9.32 -16.79
CA ALA A 163 9.90 -8.62 -16.83
C ALA A 163 8.94 -9.24 -17.86
N ALA A 164 9.47 -9.66 -19.02
CA ALA A 164 8.70 -10.38 -20.03
C ALA A 164 8.17 -11.72 -19.48
N ARG A 165 9.03 -12.53 -18.84
CA ARG A 165 8.62 -13.79 -18.19
C ARG A 165 7.55 -13.58 -17.13
N ASP A 166 7.62 -12.49 -16.35
CA ASP A 166 6.60 -12.15 -15.36
C ASP A 166 5.23 -11.89 -16.00
N ILE A 167 5.20 -11.15 -17.12
CA ILE A 167 3.98 -10.88 -17.89
C ILE A 167 3.43 -12.19 -18.48
N GLU A 168 4.33 -13.05 -18.97
CA GLU A 168 4.04 -14.38 -19.51
C GLU A 168 3.63 -15.42 -18.47
N ALA A 169 4.04 -15.28 -17.20
CA ALA A 169 3.70 -16.17 -16.09
C ALA A 169 2.41 -15.74 -15.35
N SER A 170 1.93 -14.53 -15.62
CA SER A 170 0.62 -14.06 -15.17
C SER A 170 -0.65 -14.73 -15.78
N PRO A 171 -0.65 -15.57 -16.85
CA PRO A 171 -1.84 -15.82 -17.65
C PRO A 171 -2.84 -16.78 -17.01
N ARG A 172 -2.50 -17.55 -15.95
CA ARG A 172 -3.51 -18.41 -15.31
C ARG A 172 -4.47 -17.68 -14.37
N ALA A 173 -4.06 -16.55 -13.79
CA ALA A 173 -4.95 -15.66 -13.04
C ALA A 173 -5.39 -14.45 -13.87
N ALA A 174 -4.55 -13.98 -14.80
CA ALA A 174 -4.85 -12.80 -15.60
C ALA A 174 -5.66 -13.09 -16.87
N ALA A 175 -5.60 -14.27 -17.52
CA ALA A 175 -6.34 -14.47 -18.78
C ALA A 175 -7.87 -14.42 -18.59
N ARG A 176 -8.41 -15.01 -17.53
CA ARG A 176 -9.83 -14.85 -17.17
C ARG A 176 -10.15 -13.42 -16.72
N THR A 177 -9.26 -12.80 -15.94
CA THR A 177 -9.51 -11.45 -15.41
C THR A 177 -9.28 -10.31 -16.41
N VAL A 178 -8.44 -10.46 -17.44
CA VAL A 178 -8.13 -9.37 -18.40
C VAL A 178 -9.20 -9.29 -19.49
N ALA A 179 -9.70 -10.43 -19.97
CA ALA A 179 -10.84 -10.46 -20.88
C ALA A 179 -12.11 -9.87 -20.22
N GLU A 180 -12.34 -10.18 -18.94
CA GLU A 180 -13.55 -9.75 -18.23
C GLU A 180 -13.42 -8.40 -17.50
N ALA A 181 -12.24 -8.05 -17.00
CA ALA A 181 -12.06 -6.88 -16.13
C ALA A 181 -11.14 -5.79 -16.70
N GLY A 182 -10.69 -5.96 -17.93
CA GLY A 182 -10.05 -4.93 -18.72
C GLY A 182 -8.57 -4.70 -18.40
N PRO A 183 -7.92 -3.89 -19.25
CA PRO A 183 -6.47 -3.74 -19.30
C PRO A 183 -5.89 -3.08 -18.03
N ARG A 184 -6.65 -2.17 -17.41
CA ARG A 184 -6.22 -1.45 -16.20
C ARG A 184 -6.08 -2.39 -15.00
N ARG A 185 -6.98 -3.37 -14.85
CA ARG A 185 -6.91 -4.36 -13.77
C ARG A 185 -5.78 -5.36 -14.01
N GLY A 186 -5.45 -5.65 -15.26
CA GLY A 186 -4.25 -6.39 -15.64
C GLY A 186 -2.98 -5.70 -15.15
N LEU A 187 -2.81 -4.42 -15.46
CA LEU A 187 -1.68 -3.61 -14.99
C LEU A 187 -1.61 -3.54 -13.45
N ALA A 188 -2.75 -3.26 -12.80
CA ALA A 188 -2.81 -3.25 -11.33
C ALA A 188 -2.39 -4.61 -10.72
N SER A 189 -2.75 -5.72 -11.37
CA SER A 189 -2.37 -7.06 -10.91
C SER A 189 -0.85 -7.28 -11.02
N LEU A 190 -0.21 -6.82 -12.10
CA LEU A 190 1.25 -6.87 -12.25
C LEU A 190 1.96 -6.00 -11.20
N GLY A 191 1.44 -4.83 -10.90
CA GLY A 191 1.96 -3.99 -9.81
C GLY A 191 1.80 -4.63 -8.44
N LEU A 192 0.69 -5.33 -8.17
CA LEU A 192 0.51 -6.07 -6.92
C LEU A 192 1.49 -7.23 -6.77
N VAL A 193 1.87 -7.92 -7.86
CA VAL A 193 2.92 -8.96 -7.82
C VAL A 193 4.27 -8.34 -7.42
N THR A 194 4.60 -7.20 -8.03
CA THR A 194 5.83 -6.44 -7.68
C THR A 194 5.82 -6.04 -6.20
N LEU A 195 4.71 -5.50 -5.72
CA LEU A 195 4.57 -5.11 -4.31
C LEU A 195 4.67 -6.31 -3.37
N ALA A 196 4.04 -7.45 -3.71
CA ALA A 196 4.07 -8.66 -2.90
C ALA A 196 5.50 -9.22 -2.75
N ARG A 197 6.30 -9.26 -3.81
CA ARG A 197 7.69 -9.74 -3.75
C ARG A 197 8.60 -8.84 -2.93
N LEU A 198 8.41 -7.53 -3.02
CA LEU A 198 9.13 -6.59 -2.15
C LEU A 198 8.74 -6.79 -0.68
N LEU A 199 7.46 -7.02 -0.40
CA LEU A 199 6.98 -7.31 0.96
C LEU A 199 7.50 -8.66 1.48
N SER A 200 7.66 -9.69 0.65
CA SER A 200 8.20 -10.98 1.11
C SER A 200 9.68 -10.89 1.54
N ALA A 201 10.37 -9.82 1.16
CA ALA A 201 11.74 -9.54 1.60
C ALA A 201 11.82 -8.63 2.84
N CYS A 202 10.69 -8.13 3.34
CA CYS A 202 10.63 -7.24 4.50
C CYS A 202 10.44 -8.03 5.81
N ASP A 203 10.71 -7.38 6.94
CA ASP A 203 10.41 -7.95 8.25
C ASP A 203 8.91 -8.33 8.37
N PRO A 204 8.56 -9.57 8.79
CA PRO A 204 7.18 -10.02 8.87
C PRO A 204 6.28 -9.21 9.82
N HIS A 205 6.85 -8.61 10.87
CA HIS A 205 6.07 -7.73 11.77
C HIS A 205 5.73 -6.42 11.06
N ARG A 206 6.69 -5.80 10.36
CA ARG A 206 6.46 -4.60 9.55
C ARG A 206 5.48 -4.83 8.41
N VAL A 207 5.55 -5.99 7.73
CA VAL A 207 4.57 -6.35 6.69
C VAL A 207 3.16 -6.47 7.26
N ARG A 208 2.99 -7.18 8.39
CA ARG A 208 1.67 -7.31 9.02
C ARG A 208 1.08 -5.96 9.40
N TRP A 209 1.90 -5.09 9.97
CA TRP A 209 1.54 -3.71 10.29
C TRP A 209 1.10 -2.95 9.02
N ALA A 210 1.92 -2.94 7.96
CA ALA A 210 1.61 -2.23 6.72
C ALA A 210 0.31 -2.72 6.04
N LEU A 211 0.04 -4.03 6.09
CA LEU A 211 -1.18 -4.63 5.53
C LEU A 211 -2.47 -4.23 6.26
N GLN A 212 -2.39 -3.64 7.46
CA GLN A 212 -3.56 -3.12 8.18
C GLN A 212 -4.10 -1.83 7.54
N HIS A 213 -3.27 -1.12 6.78
CA HIS A 213 -3.65 0.14 6.13
C HIS A 213 -4.36 -0.04 4.79
N VAL A 214 -4.54 -1.29 4.33
CA VAL A 214 -5.20 -1.56 3.04
C VAL A 214 -6.50 -2.34 3.20
N PRO A 215 -7.46 -2.18 2.27
CA PRO A 215 -8.70 -2.94 2.32
C PRO A 215 -8.46 -4.45 2.39
N TYR A 216 -9.21 -5.15 3.24
CA TYR A 216 -9.00 -6.57 3.52
C TYR A 216 -8.89 -7.47 2.26
N PRO A 217 -9.71 -7.30 1.20
CA PRO A 217 -9.54 -8.08 -0.03
C PRO A 217 -8.17 -7.88 -0.70
N VAL A 218 -7.61 -6.68 -0.63
CA VAL A 218 -6.27 -6.37 -1.14
C VAL A 218 -5.20 -7.00 -0.25
N ALA A 219 -5.32 -6.87 1.07
CA ALA A 219 -4.40 -7.51 2.03
C ALA A 219 -4.37 -9.04 1.84
N LYS A 220 -5.54 -9.68 1.75
CA LYS A 220 -5.67 -11.12 1.51
C LYS A 220 -4.99 -11.53 0.20
N ARG A 221 -5.19 -10.74 -0.87
CA ARG A 221 -4.54 -11.00 -2.16
C ARG A 221 -3.03 -10.86 -2.09
N LEU A 222 -2.52 -9.81 -1.44
CA LEU A 222 -1.08 -9.61 -1.25
C LEU A 222 -0.44 -10.78 -0.49
N ARG A 223 -1.07 -11.26 0.59
CA ARG A 223 -0.59 -12.45 1.32
C ARG A 223 -0.52 -13.69 0.44
N GLY A 224 -1.56 -13.93 -0.36
CA GLY A 224 -1.56 -15.05 -1.31
C GLY A 224 -0.46 -14.94 -2.36
N LEU A 225 -0.21 -13.73 -2.88
CA LEU A 225 0.88 -13.47 -3.83
C LEU A 225 2.27 -13.62 -3.19
N MET A 226 2.44 -13.16 -1.95
CA MET A 226 3.69 -13.33 -1.19
C MET A 226 3.99 -14.82 -0.96
N ALA A 227 2.99 -15.59 -0.52
CA ALA A 227 3.15 -17.03 -0.30
C ALA A 227 3.45 -17.81 -1.59
N ALA A 228 2.95 -17.33 -2.73
CA ALA A 228 3.20 -17.92 -4.04
C ALA A 228 4.46 -17.39 -4.73
N SER A 229 5.13 -16.38 -4.17
CA SER A 229 6.32 -15.78 -4.78
C SER A 229 7.55 -16.60 -4.43
N PRO A 230 8.29 -17.13 -5.43
CA PRO A 230 9.56 -17.79 -5.15
C PRO A 230 10.56 -16.79 -4.57
N GLU A 231 11.60 -17.31 -3.91
CA GLU A 231 12.71 -16.48 -3.46
C GLU A 231 13.32 -15.76 -4.67
N VAL A 232 13.30 -14.42 -4.61
CA VAL A 232 13.72 -13.55 -5.71
C VAL A 232 15.19 -13.23 -5.56
N ALA A 233 15.97 -13.48 -6.61
CA ALA A 233 17.39 -13.11 -6.67
C ALA A 233 17.59 -11.61 -6.37
N ALA A 234 18.66 -11.27 -5.66
CA ALA A 234 18.92 -9.90 -5.17
C ALA A 234 18.79 -8.83 -6.28
N GLY A 235 19.43 -9.03 -7.45
CA GLY A 235 19.35 -8.06 -8.55
C GLY A 235 17.92 -7.83 -9.09
N VAL A 236 17.03 -8.83 -9.02
CA VAL A 236 15.62 -8.66 -9.39
C VAL A 236 14.88 -7.79 -8.36
N ARG A 237 15.23 -7.93 -7.08
CA ARG A 237 14.66 -7.11 -5.99
C ARG A 237 15.05 -5.63 -6.15
N ASP A 238 16.27 -5.35 -6.56
CA ASP A 238 16.75 -3.99 -6.80
C ASP A 238 15.96 -3.34 -7.95
N ILE A 239 15.73 -4.09 -9.03
CA ILE A 239 14.89 -3.66 -10.16
C ILE A 239 13.44 -3.41 -9.72
N GLU A 240 12.85 -4.31 -8.93
CA GLU A 240 11.48 -4.12 -8.42
C GLU A 240 11.36 -2.92 -7.49
N THR A 241 12.39 -2.65 -6.68
CA THR A 241 12.48 -1.46 -5.83
C THR A 241 12.51 -0.20 -6.68
N LEU A 242 13.38 -0.15 -7.69
CA LEU A 242 13.49 0.96 -8.64
C LEU A 242 12.17 1.20 -9.39
N ILE A 243 11.46 0.14 -9.79
CA ILE A 243 10.12 0.23 -10.40
C ILE A 243 9.13 0.91 -9.45
N LEU A 244 9.07 0.46 -8.19
CA LEU A 244 8.12 0.98 -7.22
C LEU A 244 8.40 2.45 -6.87
N GLU A 245 9.67 2.81 -6.67
CA GLU A 245 10.09 4.18 -6.38
C GLU A 245 9.79 5.12 -7.56
N SER A 246 10.13 4.70 -8.78
CA SER A 246 9.81 5.46 -9.99
C SER A 246 8.29 5.66 -10.14
N ALA A 247 7.49 4.63 -9.80
CA ALA A 247 6.04 4.73 -9.82
C ALA A 247 5.49 5.67 -8.73
N ARG A 248 6.10 5.72 -7.54
CA ARG A 248 5.76 6.67 -6.48
C ARG A 248 6.06 8.10 -6.90
N GLU A 249 7.24 8.35 -7.46
CA GLU A 249 7.62 9.67 -7.97
C GLU A 249 6.63 10.13 -9.05
N ARG A 250 6.33 9.26 -10.02
CA ARG A 250 5.37 9.59 -11.08
C ARG A 250 3.98 9.90 -10.52
N SER A 251 3.52 9.12 -9.52
CA SER A 251 2.24 9.36 -8.86
C SER A 251 2.21 10.72 -8.16
N ALA A 252 3.29 11.09 -7.45
CA ALA A 252 3.41 12.39 -6.78
C ALA A 252 3.40 13.55 -7.79
N GLN A 253 4.12 13.42 -8.92
CA GLN A 253 4.08 14.41 -10.01
C GLN A 253 2.67 14.59 -10.59
N GLU A 254 1.93 13.49 -10.76
CA GLU A 254 0.54 13.54 -11.27
C GLU A 254 -0.45 14.13 -10.27
N GLN A 255 -0.15 14.09 -8.97
CA GLN A 255 -0.96 14.73 -7.92
C GLN A 255 -0.63 16.21 -7.75
N ALA A 256 0.63 16.59 -7.92
CA ALA A 256 1.08 17.98 -7.81
C ALA A 256 0.65 18.85 -9.01
N ARG A 257 0.34 18.24 -10.16
CA ARG A 257 -0.18 18.98 -11.30
C ARG A 257 -1.52 19.62 -10.89
N PRO A 258 -1.62 20.97 -10.93
CA PRO A 258 -2.88 21.63 -10.63
C PRO A 258 -3.93 21.02 -11.55
N SER A 259 -5.04 20.56 -10.98
CA SER A 259 -6.23 20.20 -11.74
C SER A 259 -6.48 21.39 -12.67
N ALA A 260 -6.19 21.24 -13.97
CA ALA A 260 -6.46 22.29 -14.94
C ALA A 260 -7.89 22.75 -14.64
N GLY A 261 -8.02 24.05 -14.33
CA GLY A 261 -9.14 24.63 -13.60
C GLY A 261 -10.50 24.17 -14.13
N PRO A 262 -11.58 24.32 -13.33
CA PRO A 262 -12.91 23.80 -13.67
C PRO A 262 -13.15 24.02 -15.15
N ARG A 263 -13.24 22.92 -15.93
CA ARG A 263 -13.61 23.01 -17.34
C ARG A 263 -14.88 23.82 -17.32
N HIS A 264 -14.81 25.08 -17.74
CA HIS A 264 -15.98 25.92 -17.83
C HIS A 264 -16.95 25.09 -18.66
N GLN A 265 -17.98 24.58 -18.01
CA GLN A 265 -19.21 24.14 -18.67
C GLN A 265 -19.87 25.43 -19.15
N GLY A 266 -19.19 26.12 -20.06
CA GLY A 266 -19.66 27.32 -20.70
C GLY A 266 -20.51 26.88 -21.88
N GLU A 267 -21.77 27.34 -21.83
CA GLU A 267 -22.54 27.73 -23.01
C GLU A 267 -23.08 26.57 -23.86
N LEU A 268 -24.01 25.81 -23.26
CA LEU A 268 -25.15 25.24 -23.99
C LEU A 268 -26.42 25.92 -23.49
N HIS A 269 -26.60 27.21 -23.80
CA HIS A 269 -27.91 27.88 -23.83
C HIS A 269 -27.85 29.16 -24.67
N ALA A 270 -28.04 28.98 -25.97
CA ALA A 270 -28.59 29.90 -26.98
C ALA A 270 -28.83 28.99 -28.21
N ASP A 271 -30.00 28.80 -28.80
CA ASP A 271 -31.31 29.46 -28.75
C ASP A 271 -32.44 28.41 -28.83
#